data_AF-A0A1W9RIF0-F1
#
_entry.id   AF-A0A1W9RIF0-F1
#
_cell.length_a   1.000
_cell.length_b   1.000
_cell.length_c   1.000
_cell.angle_alpha   90.00
_cell.angle_beta   90.00
_cell.angle_gamma   90.00
#
_symmetry.space_group_name_H-M   'P 1'
#
loop_
_entity.id
_entity.type
_entity.pdbx_description
1 polymer ?
#
loop_
_entity_poly.entity_id
_entity_poly.type
_entity_poly.pdbx_seq_one_letter_code
_entity_poly.pdbx_strand_id
1 'polypeptide(L)'
;MNIWWIIITPLCLVWIFLMYQMHRIHAPVWMFILFALFWSAIAIYARPLYDWGTGIGRRLGLHRIVALRERMKSKVMPPVKAGLIMMAIISALFAIV
;
A
#
# COMPACT_ATOMS: atom_id res chain seq x y z
N MET A 1 -13.27 4.23 -16.13
CA MET A 1 -11.87 3.99 -15.68
C MET A 1 -11.78 4.35 -14.20
N ASN A 2 -11.39 3.42 -13.31
CA ASN A 2 -11.32 3.71 -11.88
C ASN A 2 -10.18 4.73 -11.63
N ILE A 3 -10.48 5.93 -11.11
CA ILE A 3 -9.50 7.03 -10.96
C ILE A 3 -8.25 6.61 -10.19
N TRP A 4 -8.38 5.63 -9.30
CA TRP A 4 -7.30 5.06 -8.53
C TRP A 4 -6.19 4.43 -9.37
N TRP A 5 -6.47 3.94 -10.58
CA TRP A 5 -5.43 3.44 -11.48
C TRP A 5 -4.44 4.51 -11.90
N ILE A 6 -4.90 5.76 -12.03
CA ILE A 6 -4.02 6.91 -12.35
C ILE A 6 -3.00 7.13 -11.23
N ILE A 7 -3.30 6.73 -9.99
CA ILE A 7 -2.40 6.85 -8.83
C ILE A 7 -1.55 5.58 -8.66
N ILE A 8 -2.17 4.40 -8.75
CA ILE A 8 -1.51 3.12 -8.50
C ILE A 8 -0.46 2.83 -9.56
N THR A 9 -0.76 3.07 -10.85
CA THR A 9 0.15 2.77 -11.94
C THR A 9 1.50 3.52 -11.82
N PRO A 10 1.54 4.87 -11.68
CA PRO A 10 2.82 5.55 -11.51
C PRO A 10 3.52 5.17 -10.21
N LEU A 11 2.77 4.90 -9.12
CA LEU A 11 3.34 4.43 -7.87
C LEU A 11 4.07 3.08 -8.05
N CYS A 12 3.44 2.13 -8.76
CA CYS A 12 4.06 0.85 -9.08
C CYS A 12 5.29 1.02 -9.99
N LEU A 13 5.25 1.91 -10.98
CA LEU A 13 6.41 2.18 -11.85
C LEU A 13 7.59 2.74 -11.06
N VAL A 14 7.33 3.69 -10.15
CA VAL A 14 8.36 4.23 -9.25
C VAL A 14 8.93 3.11 -8.36
N TRP A 15 8.07 2.23 -7.84
CA TRP A 15 8.52 1.12 -7.01
C TRP A 15 9.39 0.11 -7.78
N ILE A 16 9.00 -0.24 -9.01
CA ILE A 16 9.81 -1.09 -9.90
C ILE A 16 11.18 -0.46 -10.13
N PHE A 17 11.22 0.84 -10.43
CA PHE A 17 12.48 1.56 -10.63
C PHE A 17 13.38 1.49 -9.39
N LEU A 18 12.83 1.69 -8.19
CA LEU A 18 13.57 1.56 -6.94
C LEU A 18 14.12 0.14 -6.72
N MET A 19 13.30 -0.90 -6.92
CA MET A 19 13.74 -2.29 -6.79
C MET A 19 14.83 -2.63 -7.81
N TYR A 20 14.70 -2.14 -9.05
CA TYR A 20 15.71 -2.31 -10.09
C TYR A 20 17.05 -1.65 -9.71
N GLN A 21 17.02 -0.43 -9.18
CA GLN A 21 18.23 0.25 -8.72
C GLN A 21 18.90 -0.49 -7.56
N MET A 22 18.11 -1.02 -6.63
CA MET A 22 18.62 -1.87 -5.53
C MET A 22 19.24 -3.17 -6.05
N HIS A 23 18.61 -3.81 -7.03
CA HIS A 23 19.16 -5.00 -7.66
C HIS A 23 20.48 -4.70 -8.38
N ARG A 24 20.58 -3.55 -9.05
CA ARG A 24 21.80 -3.11 -9.74
C ARG A 24 22.98 -2.87 -8.81
N ILE A 25 22.74 -2.45 -7.56
CA ILE A 25 23.80 -2.30 -6.55
C ILE A 25 24.08 -3.61 -5.79
N HIS A 26 23.58 -4.74 -6.29
CA HIS A 26 23.70 -6.07 -5.65
C HIS A 26 23.23 -6.07 -4.20
N ALA A 27 22.12 -5.37 -3.92
CA ALA A 27 21.48 -5.46 -2.62
C ALA A 27 21.16 -6.93 -2.29
N PRO A 28 21.27 -7.34 -1.03
CA PRO A 28 21.09 -8.73 -0.67
C PRO A 28 19.62 -9.16 -0.80
N VAL A 29 19.40 -10.40 -1.25
CA VAL A 29 18.07 -10.97 -1.50
C VAL A 29 17.10 -10.80 -0.31
N TRP A 30 17.61 -10.92 0.92
CA TRP A 30 16.79 -10.77 2.12
C TRP A 30 16.15 -9.39 2.26
N MET A 31 16.74 -8.31 1.71
CA MET A 31 16.11 -6.98 1.72
C MET A 31 14.83 -6.96 0.90
N PHE A 32 14.82 -7.59 -0.28
CA PHE A 32 13.64 -7.68 -1.13
C PHE A 32 12.53 -8.50 -0.46
N ILE A 33 12.90 -9.58 0.22
CA ILE A 33 11.97 -10.38 1.04
C ILE A 33 11.37 -9.53 2.16
N LEU A 34 12.18 -8.73 2.87
CA LEU A 34 11.68 -7.83 3.91
C LEU A 34 10.68 -6.81 3.35
N PHE A 35 10.95 -6.23 2.18
CA PHE A 35 9.99 -5.32 1.55
C PHE A 35 8.69 -6.03 1.14
N ALA A 36 8.79 -7.23 0.58
CA ALA A 36 7.61 -8.02 0.22
C ALA A 36 6.75 -8.35 1.45
N LEU A 37 7.38 -8.76 2.55
CA LEU A 37 6.70 -9.03 3.82
C LEU A 37 6.10 -7.76 4.43
N PHE A 38 6.82 -6.65 4.41
CA PHE A 38 6.37 -5.37 4.91
C PHE A 38 5.09 -4.90 4.19
N TRP A 39 5.10 -4.90 2.86
CA TRP A 39 3.93 -4.49 2.08
C TRP A 39 2.76 -5.46 2.23
N SER A 40 3.04 -6.76 2.36
CA SER A 40 2.02 -7.77 2.63
C SER A 40 1.36 -7.56 4.00
N ALA A 41 2.16 -7.29 5.04
CA ALA A 41 1.65 -6.97 6.37
C ALA A 41 0.76 -5.72 6.33
N ILE A 42 1.21 -4.65 5.67
CA ILE A 42 0.40 -3.43 5.50
C ILE A 42 -0.90 -3.74 4.75
N ALA A 43 -0.89 -4.56 3.69
CA ALA A 43 -2.09 -4.94 2.95
C ALA A 43 -3.14 -5.67 3.82
N ILE A 44 -2.67 -6.54 4.73
CA ILE A 44 -3.52 -7.24 5.70
C ILE A 44 -4.11 -6.24 6.70
N TYR A 45 -3.26 -5.41 7.30
CA TYR A 45 -3.66 -4.45 8.34
C TYR A 45 -4.27 -3.14 7.82
N ALA A 46 -4.31 -2.91 6.50
CA ALA A 46 -4.82 -1.66 5.91
C ALA A 46 -6.23 -1.30 6.40
N ARG A 47 -7.13 -2.30 6.51
CA ARG A 47 -8.50 -2.08 6.96
C ARG A 47 -8.59 -1.83 8.48
N PRO A 48 -7.99 -2.64 9.36
CA PRO A 48 -7.89 -2.34 10.79
C PRO A 48 -7.25 -0.98 11.09
N LEU A 49 -6.15 -0.65 10.40
CA LEU A 49 -5.44 0.62 10.58
C LEU A 49 -6.30 1.81 10.16
N TYR A 50 -7.04 1.65 9.05
CA TYR A 50 -8.03 2.63 8.65
C TYR A 50 -9.07 2.80 9.75
N ASP A 51 -9.65 1.72 10.25
CA ASP A 51 -10.70 1.76 11.25
C ASP A 51 -10.25 2.40 12.56
N TRP A 52 -9.03 2.11 12.98
CA TRP A 52 -8.38 2.75 14.13
C TRP A 52 -8.27 4.27 13.97
N GLY A 53 -7.81 4.76 12.81
CA GLY A 53 -7.75 6.19 12.52
C GLY A 53 -9.11 6.89 12.53
N THR A 54 -10.18 6.21 12.10
CA THR A 54 -11.56 6.72 12.20
C THR A 54 -12.02 6.76 13.65
N GLY A 55 -11.64 5.78 14.46
CA GLY A 55 -11.93 5.73 15.89
C GLY A 55 -11.32 6.91 16.65
N ILE A 56 -10.07 7.26 16.34
CA ILE A 56 -9.41 8.46 16.89
C ILE A 56 -10.16 9.73 16.47
N GLY A 57 -10.49 9.87 15.19
CA GLY A 57 -11.26 11.02 14.70
C GLY A 57 -12.63 11.15 15.37
N ARG A 58 -13.29 10.03 15.70
CA ARG A 58 -14.56 10.00 16.44
C ARG A 58 -14.36 10.45 17.90
N ARG A 59 -13.27 10.03 18.56
CA ARG A 59 -12.92 10.48 19.92
C ARG A 59 -12.57 11.97 19.99
N LEU A 60 -12.07 12.54 18.90
CA LEU A 60 -11.74 13.97 18.78
C LEU A 60 -12.93 14.85 18.36
N GLY A 61 -14.14 14.28 18.21
CA GLY A 61 -15.34 15.03 17.83
C GLY A 61 -15.41 15.44 16.34
N LEU A 62 -14.55 14.88 15.49
CA LEU A 62 -14.47 15.20 14.05
C LEU A 62 -15.55 14.48 13.22
N HIS A 63 -16.81 14.57 13.64
CA HIS A 63 -17.92 13.77 13.10
C HIS A 63 -18.11 13.92 11.58
N ARG A 64 -17.95 15.14 11.03
CA ARG A 64 -18.08 15.40 9.58
C ARG A 64 -17.00 14.68 8.76
N ILE A 65 -15.76 14.71 9.24
CA ILE A 65 -14.61 14.08 8.56
C ILE A 65 -14.71 12.56 8.65
N VAL A 66 -15.10 12.03 9.82
CA VAL A 66 -15.32 10.59 10.01
C VAL A 66 -16.43 10.07 9.09
N ALA A 67 -17.55 10.78 8.97
CA ALA A 67 -18.65 10.39 8.09
C ALA A 67 -18.23 10.38 6.60
N LEU A 68 -17.45 11.37 6.17
CA LEU A 68 -16.90 11.40 4.81
C LEU A 68 -15.92 10.24 4.58
N ARG A 69 -15.07 9.95 5.56
CA ARG A 69 -14.09 8.86 5.53
C ARG A 69 -14.80 7.50 5.42
N GLU A 70 -15.81 7.24 6.23
CA GLU A 70 -16.60 6.00 6.14
C GLU A 70 -17.27 5.82 4.76
N ARG A 71 -17.81 6.90 4.15
CA ARG A 71 -18.39 6.86 2.79
C ARG A 71 -17.35 6.55 1.71
N MET A 72 -16.13 7.10 1.84
CA MET A 72 -15.06 6.88 0.88
C MET A 72 -14.35 5.53 1.05
N LYS A 73 -14.46 4.90 2.23
CA LYS A 73 -13.82 3.62 2.55
C LYS A 73 -14.06 2.54 1.49
N SER A 74 -15.31 2.37 1.04
CA SER A 74 -15.65 1.36 0.03
C SER A 74 -15.02 1.61 -1.34
N LYS A 75 -14.75 2.87 -1.68
CA LYS A 75 -14.14 3.26 -2.96
C LYS A 75 -12.61 3.27 -2.92
N VAL A 76 -12.01 3.60 -1.78
CA VAL A 76 -10.55 3.77 -1.63
C VAL A 76 -9.88 2.47 -1.19
N MET A 77 -10.52 1.70 -0.31
CA MET A 77 -9.85 0.55 0.35
C MET A 77 -9.50 -0.58 -0.63
N PRO A 78 -10.38 -1.02 -1.55
CA PRO A 78 -10.02 -2.05 -2.52
C PRO A 78 -8.82 -1.69 -3.42
N PRO A 79 -8.76 -0.50 -4.05
CA PRO A 79 -7.62 -0.14 -4.88
C PRO A 79 -6.33 0.04 -4.07
N VAL A 80 -6.39 0.61 -2.86
CA VAL A 80 -5.20 0.72 -1.99
C VAL A 80 -4.65 -0.66 -1.65
N LYS A 81 -5.51 -1.62 -1.27
CA LYS A 81 -5.08 -3.00 -1.04
C LYS A 81 -4.45 -3.63 -2.29
N ALA A 82 -5.05 -3.43 -3.46
CA ALA A 82 -4.49 -3.92 -4.72
C ALA A 82 -3.10 -3.33 -5.00
N GLY A 83 -2.90 -2.02 -4.78
CA GLY A 83 -1.61 -1.36 -4.93
C GLY A 83 -0.54 -1.91 -3.98
N LEU A 84 -0.90 -2.12 -2.70
CA LEU A 84 0.01 -2.70 -1.71
C LEU A 84 0.42 -4.14 -2.07
N ILE A 85 -0.53 -4.94 -2.55
CA ILE A 85 -0.26 -6.31 -3.02
C ILE A 85 0.65 -6.28 -4.25
N MET A 86 0.41 -5.37 -5.20
CA MET A 86 1.29 -5.21 -6.37
C MET A 86 2.72 -4.84 -5.96
N MET A 87 2.90 -3.92 -5.00
CA MET A 87 4.22 -3.58 -4.46
C MET A 87 4.90 -4.77 -3.80
N ALA A 88 4.17 -5.57 -3.02
CA ALA A 88 4.68 -6.80 -2.43
C ALA A 88 5.13 -7.82 -3.49
N ILE A 89 4.34 -8.01 -4.56
CA ILE A 89 4.67 -8.91 -5.68
C ILE A 89 5.91 -8.42 -6.41
N ILE A 90 6.00 -7.13 -6.74
CA ILE A 90 7.18 -6.55 -7.40
C ILE A 90 8.42 -6.82 -6.56
N SER A 91 8.38 -6.56 -5.25
CA SER A 91 9.49 -6.84 -4.35
C SER A 91 9.84 -8.33 -4.28
N ALA A 92 8.85 -9.22 -4.29
CA ALA A 92 9.08 -10.66 -4.31
C ALA A 92 9.72 -11.15 -5.62
N LEU A 93 9.35 -10.57 -6.78
CA LEU A 93 9.96 -10.92 -8.07
C LEU A 93 11.45 -10.61 -8.09
N PHE A 94 11.86 -9.45 -7.57
CA PHE A 94 13.27 -9.06 -7.44
C PHE A 94 14.04 -9.84 -6.36
N ALA A 95 13.37 -10.63 -5.52
CA ALA A 95 14.05 -11.57 -4.63
C ALA A 95 14.42 -12.89 -5.31
N ILE A 96 13.78 -13.20 -6.44
CA ILE A 96 13.95 -14.45 -7.20
C ILE A 96 14.88 -14.25 -8.41
N VAL A 97 14.76 -13.09 -9.06
CA VAL A 97 15.60 -12.66 -10.20
C VAL A 97 16.93 -12.14 -9.69
#